data_AF-X0VCM6-F1
#
_entry.id   AF-X0VCM6-F1
#
_cell.length_a   1.000
_cell.length_b   1.000
_cell.length_c   1.000
_cell.angle_alpha   90.00
_cell.angle_beta   90.00
_cell.angle_gamma   90.00
#
_symmetry.space_group_name_H-M   'P 1'
#
loop_
_entity.id
_entity.type
_entity.pdbx_description
1 polymer ?
#
loop_
_entity_poly.entity_id
_entity_poly.type
_entity_poly.pdbx_seq_one_letter_code
_entity_poly.pdbx_strand_id
1 'polypeptide(L)'
;MVGRDDILGAVRPLRLVFWGGLLCALDAPIAWVSDGWGWRLDVLNDALGMVLIAVGVTRLGRIAVDEPWRDRYGSAMRVVKLVALLGVAEAVLGHFVFPHPPGLDVFLAIYQLTQLAAFVLYLLSVRRLCAKATLAGAARAWSTTLVLFVGSYAVPAMSYYYSTYLTLLGHGRDRSDPRLLAVLGQALMAIPMIHMAFAISRTAREADGL
;
A
#
# COMPACT_ATOMS: atom_id res chain seq x y z
N MET A 1 21.38 10.37 16.89
CA MET A 1 21.42 10.32 15.41
C MET A 1 20.87 8.96 15.02
N VAL A 2 20.08 8.85 13.94
CA VAL A 2 19.64 7.53 13.45
C VAL A 2 20.91 6.78 13.03
N GLY A 3 21.24 5.73 13.77
CA GLY A 3 22.47 4.99 13.57
C GLY A 3 22.39 4.07 12.35
N ARG A 4 23.56 3.57 11.93
CA ARG A 4 23.66 2.51 10.92
C ARG A 4 22.80 1.29 11.30
N ASP A 5 22.91 0.85 12.55
CA ASP A 5 22.21 -0.34 13.03
C ASP A 5 20.68 -0.16 13.02
N ASP A 6 20.19 1.06 13.27
CA ASP A 6 18.77 1.39 13.17
C ASP A 6 18.26 1.21 11.73
N ILE A 7 19.04 1.65 10.74
CA ILE A 7 18.67 1.52 9.33
C ILE A 7 18.78 0.07 8.85
N LEU A 8 19.84 -0.66 9.22
CA LEU A 8 19.96 -2.08 8.89
C LEU A 8 18.82 -2.89 9.53
N GLY A 9 18.44 -2.54 10.76
CA GLY A 9 17.27 -3.04 11.45
C GLY A 9 15.95 -2.75 10.72
N ALA A 10 15.89 -1.67 9.93
CA ALA A 10 14.73 -1.30 9.12
C ALA A 10 14.58 -2.11 7.82
N VAL A 11 15.68 -2.62 7.23
CA VAL A 11 15.65 -3.29 5.92
C VAL A 11 14.75 -4.53 5.93
N ARG A 12 14.85 -5.39 6.94
CA ARG A 12 14.03 -6.61 7.03
C ARG A 12 12.54 -6.28 7.16
N PRO A 13 12.10 -5.39 8.07
CA PRO A 13 10.73 -4.88 8.09
C PRO A 13 10.24 -4.28 6.76
N LEU A 14 11.07 -3.48 6.07
CA LEU A 14 10.71 -2.94 4.74
C LEU A 14 10.46 -4.07 3.73
N ARG A 15 11.28 -5.12 3.74
CA ARG A 15 11.07 -6.30 2.90
C ARG A 15 9.79 -7.04 3.24
N LEU A 16 9.39 -7.11 4.52
CA LEU A 16 8.12 -7.72 4.91
C LEU A 16 6.93 -6.94 4.33
N VAL A 17 6.97 -5.60 4.39
CA VAL A 17 5.93 -4.77 3.76
C VAL A 17 5.90 -4.96 2.25
N PHE A 18 7.07 -5.05 1.59
CA PHE A 18 7.15 -5.33 0.16
C PHE A 18 6.55 -6.68 -0.22
N TRP A 19 7.00 -7.77 0.41
CA TRP A 19 6.51 -9.10 0.10
C TRP A 19 5.03 -9.24 0.44
N GLY A 20 4.57 -8.64 1.53
CA GLY A 20 3.16 -8.63 1.88
C GLY A 20 2.31 -7.88 0.84
N GLY A 21 2.77 -6.70 0.40
CA GLY A 21 2.09 -5.96 -0.67
C GLY A 21 2.09 -6.68 -2.01
N LEU A 22 3.18 -7.38 -2.35
CA LEU A 22 3.25 -8.19 -3.56
C LEU A 22 2.28 -9.37 -3.51
N LEU A 23 2.17 -10.06 -2.37
CA LEU A 23 1.20 -11.13 -2.16
C LEU A 23 -0.22 -10.62 -2.37
N CYS A 24 -0.58 -9.48 -1.78
CA CYS A 24 -1.90 -8.86 -2.00
C CYS A 24 -2.14 -8.41 -3.45
N ALA A 25 -1.09 -8.05 -4.20
CA ALA A 25 -1.24 -7.56 -5.58
C ALA A 25 -1.35 -8.69 -6.63
N LEU A 26 -0.86 -9.89 -6.31
CA LEU A 26 -0.85 -11.05 -7.20
C LEU A 26 -2.08 -11.96 -7.03
N ASP A 27 -3.09 -11.49 -6.31
CA ASP A 27 -4.31 -12.26 -6.01
C ASP A 27 -5.09 -12.60 -7.29
N ALA A 28 -5.47 -13.86 -7.45
CA ALA A 28 -6.07 -14.42 -8.65
C ALA A 28 -7.40 -15.11 -8.29
N PRO A 29 -8.55 -14.40 -8.35
CA PRO A 29 -9.83 -14.87 -7.85
C PRO A 29 -10.24 -16.26 -8.29
N ILE A 30 -10.16 -17.20 -7.34
CA ILE A 30 -10.91 -18.46 -7.40
C ILE A 30 -11.99 -18.38 -6.31
N ALA A 31 -13.22 -18.13 -6.74
CA ALA A 31 -14.38 -18.06 -5.86
C ALA A 31 -15.36 -19.21 -6.17
N TRP A 32 -15.90 -19.83 -5.13
CA TRP A 32 -17.02 -20.75 -5.25
C TRP A 32 -18.22 -20.18 -4.50
N VAL A 33 -19.27 -19.83 -5.26
CA VAL A 33 -20.48 -19.17 -4.75
C VAL A 33 -21.69 -20.03 -5.08
N SER A 34 -22.51 -20.31 -4.06
CA SER A 34 -23.77 -21.05 -4.13
C SER A 34 -24.84 -20.25 -3.40
N ASP A 35 -25.93 -19.87 -4.07
CA ASP A 35 -27.08 -19.17 -3.46
C ASP A 35 -26.72 -17.88 -2.69
N GLY A 36 -25.74 -17.12 -3.19
CA GLY A 36 -25.30 -15.85 -2.58
C GLY A 36 -24.38 -16.00 -1.37
N TRP A 37 -24.08 -17.24 -0.97
CA TRP A 37 -23.11 -17.59 0.06
C TRP A 37 -21.95 -18.36 -0.56
N GLY A 38 -20.75 -18.17 -0.05
CA GLY A 38 -19.59 -18.83 -0.64
C GLY A 38 -18.30 -18.52 0.09
N TRP A 39 -17.23 -19.11 -0.42
CA TRP A 39 -15.87 -18.89 0.06
C TRP A 39 -14.96 -18.62 -1.13
N ARG A 40 -13.95 -17.78 -0.90
CA ARG A 40 -12.97 -17.38 -1.91
C ARG A 40 -11.58 -17.77 -1.40
N LEU A 41 -10.90 -18.63 -2.17
CA LEU A 41 -9.62 -19.26 -1.77
C LEU A 41 -8.42 -18.30 -1.89
N ASP A 42 -8.60 -17.25 -2.69
CA ASP A 42 -7.78 -16.03 -2.85
C ASP A 42 -7.35 -15.42 -1.50
N VAL A 43 -8.22 -15.51 -0.50
CA VAL A 43 -8.07 -14.77 0.77
C VAL A 43 -6.92 -15.22 1.65
N LEU A 44 -6.39 -16.43 1.49
CA LEU A 44 -5.24 -16.86 2.28
C LEU A 44 -3.99 -16.04 1.92
N ASN A 45 -3.85 -15.67 0.65
CA ASN A 45 -2.74 -14.86 0.16
C ASN A 45 -2.86 -13.42 0.66
N ASP A 46 -4.05 -12.84 0.58
CA ASP A 46 -4.34 -11.49 1.08
C ASP A 46 -4.19 -11.36 2.60
N ALA A 47 -4.75 -12.28 3.37
CA ALA A 47 -4.62 -12.26 4.82
C ALA A 47 -3.16 -12.42 5.25
N LEU A 48 -2.41 -13.34 4.62
CA LEU A 48 -0.98 -13.51 4.88
C LEU A 48 -0.19 -12.26 4.49
N GLY A 49 -0.47 -11.69 3.32
CA GLY A 49 0.15 -10.46 2.84
C GLY A 49 -0.07 -9.29 3.80
N MET A 50 -1.31 -9.11 4.25
CA MET A 50 -1.66 -8.09 5.25
C MET A 50 -1.01 -8.34 6.61
N VAL A 51 -0.87 -9.59 7.05
CA VAL A 51 -0.12 -9.94 8.27
C VAL A 51 1.35 -9.55 8.13
N LEU A 52 1.99 -9.84 6.99
CA LEU A 52 3.38 -9.44 6.74
C LEU A 52 3.54 -7.92 6.75
N ILE A 53 2.62 -7.18 6.14
CA ILE A 53 2.58 -5.71 6.18
C ILE A 53 2.44 -5.23 7.63
N ALA A 54 1.48 -5.75 8.38
CA ALA A 54 1.23 -5.34 9.76
C ALA A 54 2.44 -5.60 10.67
N VAL A 55 3.10 -6.76 10.52
CA VAL A 55 4.34 -7.09 11.23
C VAL A 55 5.49 -6.16 10.81
N GLY A 56 5.64 -5.91 9.50
CA GLY A 56 6.66 -5.00 8.97
C GLY A 56 6.50 -3.58 9.50
N VAL A 57 5.31 -3.00 9.40
CA VAL A 57 5.00 -1.65 9.92
C VAL A 57 5.17 -1.59 11.43
N THR A 58 4.73 -2.62 12.17
CA THR A 58 4.90 -2.66 13.64
C THR A 58 6.37 -2.68 14.04
N ARG A 59 7.22 -3.40 13.31
CA ARG A 59 8.67 -3.42 13.56
C ARG A 59 9.34 -2.10 13.19
N LEU A 60 8.94 -1.48 12.08
CA LEU A 60 9.44 -0.15 11.69
C LEU A 60 9.08 0.92 12.72
N GLY A 61 7.86 0.89 13.25
CA GLY A 61 7.43 1.84 14.28
C GLY A 61 8.20 1.76 15.60
N ARG A 62 9.05 0.74 15.80
CA ARG A 62 9.92 0.59 16.97
C ARG A 62 11.33 1.15 16.77
N ILE A 63 11.69 1.57 15.56
CA ILE A 63 13.01 2.14 15.28
C ILE A 63 13.17 3.43 16.09
N ALA A 64 14.28 3.52 16.80
CA ALA A 64 14.61 4.71 17.56
C ALA A 64 14.97 5.84 16.59
N VAL A 65 14.15 6.90 16.59
CA VAL A 65 14.45 8.16 15.89
C VAL A 65 14.72 9.22 16.95
N ASP A 66 15.70 10.09 16.72
CA ASP A 66 16.01 11.16 17.66
C ASP A 66 14.95 12.25 17.69
N GLU A 67 14.94 12.98 18.80
CA GLU A 67 14.24 14.24 18.90
C GLU A 67 14.79 15.28 17.90
N PRO A 68 13.94 16.17 17.35
CA PRO A 68 12.51 16.39 17.64
C PRO A 68 11.55 15.58 16.76
N TRP A 69 12.06 14.61 15.99
CA TRP A 69 11.28 13.91 14.97
C TRP A 69 10.62 12.62 15.45
N ARG A 70 11.00 12.15 16.64
CA ARG A 70 10.46 10.96 17.29
C ARG A 70 8.94 10.99 17.35
N ASP A 71 8.36 12.10 17.81
CA ASP A 71 6.90 12.23 17.96
C ASP A 71 6.15 12.23 16.62
N ARG A 72 6.71 12.87 15.59
CA ARG A 72 6.11 12.93 14.26
C ARG A 72 6.19 11.60 13.53
N TYR A 73 7.34 10.92 13.61
CA TYR A 73 7.51 9.59 13.03
C TYR A 73 6.66 8.57 13.77
N GLY A 74 6.68 8.58 15.11
CA GLY A 74 5.93 7.67 15.95
C GLY A 74 4.42 7.85 15.82
N SER A 75 3.91 9.08 15.69
CA SER A 75 2.47 9.31 15.42
C SER A 75 2.06 8.82 14.04
N ALA A 76 2.82 9.14 12.99
CA ALA A 76 2.54 8.64 11.63
C ALA A 76 2.55 7.10 11.58
N MET A 77 3.60 6.46 12.11
CA MET A 77 3.71 4.99 12.12
C MET A 77 2.65 4.32 12.99
N ARG A 78 2.16 4.97 14.06
CA ARG A 78 0.99 4.48 14.83
C ARG A 78 -0.27 4.43 13.97
N VAL A 79 -0.53 5.48 13.20
CA VAL A 79 -1.68 5.50 12.27
C VAL A 79 -1.54 4.39 11.23
N VAL A 80 -0.37 4.29 10.58
CA VAL A 80 -0.12 3.23 9.58
C VAL A 80 -0.30 1.84 10.20
N LYS A 81 0.19 1.63 11.44
CA LYS A 81 0.03 0.36 12.16
C LYS A 81 -1.44 0.03 12.42
N LEU A 82 -2.23 0.98 12.91
CA LEU A 82 -3.65 0.77 13.19
C LEU A 82 -4.39 0.37 11.92
N VAL A 83 -4.14 1.10 10.82
CA VAL A 83 -4.73 0.79 9.52
C VAL A 83 -4.26 -0.59 9.03
N ALA A 84 -2.97 -0.91 9.10
CA ALA A 84 -2.48 -2.22 8.70
C ALA A 84 -3.11 -3.38 9.51
N LEU A 85 -3.34 -3.19 10.82
CA LEU A 85 -4.01 -4.18 11.66
C LEU A 85 -5.50 -4.34 11.31
N LEU A 86 -6.22 -3.24 11.06
CA LEU A 86 -7.59 -3.30 10.56
C LEU A 86 -7.64 -4.01 9.20
N GLY A 87 -6.61 -3.89 8.38
CA GLY A 87 -6.56 -4.51 7.05
C GLY A 87 -6.40 -6.02 7.11
N VAL A 88 -5.82 -6.56 8.20
CA VAL A 88 -5.87 -8.01 8.45
C VAL A 88 -7.31 -8.45 8.71
N ALA A 89 -8.08 -7.70 9.50
CA ALA A 89 -9.48 -8.03 9.76
C ALA A 89 -10.35 -7.89 8.51
N GLU A 90 -10.12 -6.86 7.69
CA GLU A 90 -10.78 -6.70 6.38
C GLU A 90 -10.45 -7.86 5.44
N ALA A 91 -9.17 -8.24 5.32
CA ALA A 91 -8.76 -9.38 4.49
C ALA A 91 -9.46 -10.67 4.93
N VAL A 92 -9.53 -10.93 6.24
CA VAL A 92 -10.27 -12.07 6.79
C VAL A 92 -11.77 -11.98 6.52
N LEU A 93 -12.37 -10.80 6.64
CA LEU A 93 -13.78 -10.58 6.33
C LEU A 93 -14.08 -10.90 4.86
N GLY A 94 -13.18 -10.50 3.95
CA GLY A 94 -13.25 -10.81 2.53
C GLY A 94 -13.24 -12.31 2.19
N HIS A 95 -12.91 -13.18 3.15
CA HIS A 95 -13.01 -14.64 2.98
C HIS A 95 -14.45 -15.10 2.79
N PHE A 96 -15.37 -14.42 3.46
CA PHE A 96 -16.77 -14.80 3.51
C PHE A 96 -17.53 -14.03 2.45
N VAL A 97 -18.14 -14.75 1.51
CA VAL A 97 -19.07 -14.15 0.55
C VAL A 97 -20.45 -14.13 1.20
N PHE A 98 -20.92 -12.95 1.59
CA PHE A 98 -22.26 -12.74 2.14
C PHE A 98 -22.78 -11.33 1.74
N PRO A 99 -24.10 -11.11 1.69
CA PRO A 99 -24.65 -9.80 1.44
C PRO A 99 -24.30 -8.83 2.58
N HIS A 100 -23.55 -7.79 2.27
CA HIS A 100 -23.20 -6.75 3.24
C HIS A 100 -24.38 -5.82 3.50
N PRO A 101 -24.61 -5.39 4.76
CA PRO A 101 -25.51 -4.27 5.01
C PRO A 101 -24.90 -2.98 4.41
N PRO A 102 -25.70 -2.04 3.89
CA PRO A 102 -25.19 -0.83 3.21
C PRO A 102 -24.21 0.00 4.05
N GLY A 103 -24.38 0.01 5.38
CA GLY A 103 -23.46 0.69 6.29
C GLY A 103 -22.05 0.09 6.30
N LEU A 104 -21.93 -1.23 6.12
CA LEU A 104 -20.63 -1.90 6.01
C LEU A 104 -19.93 -1.52 4.70
N ASP A 105 -20.66 -1.44 3.57
CA ASP A 105 -20.06 -1.05 2.29
C ASP A 105 -19.53 0.38 2.32
N VAL A 106 -20.27 1.31 2.92
CA VAL A 106 -19.80 2.70 3.12
C VAL A 106 -18.56 2.73 4.01
N PHE A 107 -18.55 1.96 5.10
CA PHE A 107 -17.40 1.85 5.99
C PHE A 107 -16.16 1.32 5.24
N LEU A 108 -16.30 0.23 4.48
CA LEU A 108 -15.22 -0.37 3.70
C LEU A 108 -14.69 0.61 2.64
N ALA A 109 -15.55 1.36 1.97
CA ALA A 109 -15.13 2.38 1.00
C ALA A 109 -14.30 3.50 1.66
N ILE A 110 -14.73 4.02 2.81
CA ILE A 110 -13.95 5.02 3.58
C ILE A 110 -12.64 4.42 4.07
N TYR A 111 -12.67 3.15 4.47
CA TYR A 111 -11.50 2.45 4.96
C TYR A 111 -10.44 2.26 3.85
N GLN A 112 -10.84 1.94 2.62
CA GLN A 112 -9.92 1.87 1.47
C GLN A 112 -9.22 3.21 1.20
N LEU A 113 -9.94 4.33 1.32
CA LEU A 113 -9.31 5.67 1.23
C LEU A 113 -8.31 5.91 2.36
N THR A 114 -8.63 5.41 3.56
CA THR A 114 -7.74 5.49 4.73
C THR A 114 -6.49 4.64 4.54
N GLN A 115 -6.59 3.45 3.90
CA GLN A 115 -5.45 2.63 3.52
C GLN A 115 -4.52 3.35 2.55
N LEU A 116 -5.07 4.01 1.52
CA LEU A 116 -4.30 4.81 0.58
C LEU A 116 -3.51 5.92 1.30
N ALA A 117 -4.18 6.67 2.17
CA ALA A 117 -3.56 7.72 2.97
C ALA A 117 -2.48 7.15 3.92
N ALA A 118 -2.72 6.00 4.54
CA ALA A 118 -1.75 5.32 5.38
C ALA A 118 -0.50 4.89 4.60
N PHE A 119 -0.66 4.39 3.38
CA PHE A 119 0.47 4.01 2.54
C PHE A 119 1.31 5.23 2.11
N VAL A 120 0.67 6.35 1.79
CA VAL A 120 1.37 7.63 1.54
C VAL A 120 2.14 8.09 2.78
N LEU A 121 1.52 8.04 3.96
CA LEU A 121 2.17 8.36 5.23
C LEU A 121 3.37 7.44 5.50
N TYR A 122 3.24 6.15 5.20
CA TYR A 122 4.33 5.18 5.29
C TYR A 122 5.52 5.56 4.40
N LEU A 123 5.29 5.80 3.10
CA LEU A 123 6.35 6.19 2.17
C LEU A 123 7.03 7.50 2.59
N LEU A 124 6.26 8.49 3.05
CA LEU A 124 6.80 9.74 3.59
C LEU A 124 7.64 9.52 4.85
N SER A 125 7.22 8.59 5.71
CA SER A 125 7.93 8.27 6.96
C SER A 125 9.27 7.59 6.67
N VAL A 126 9.29 6.61 5.75
CA VAL A 126 10.53 5.94 5.34
C VAL A 126 11.48 6.90 4.60
N ARG A 127 10.94 7.76 3.73
CA ARG A 127 11.72 8.81 3.06
C ARG A 127 12.42 9.72 4.06
N ARG A 128 11.69 10.19 5.07
CA ARG A 128 12.21 11.06 6.13
C ARG A 128 13.23 10.35 7.00
N LEU A 129 12.99 9.08 7.32
CA LEU A 129 13.96 8.23 8.04
C LEU A 129 15.29 8.15 7.28
N CYS A 130 15.26 7.85 5.98
CA CYS A 130 16.46 7.80 5.15
C CYS A 130 17.18 9.15 5.07
N ALA A 131 16.43 10.25 4.90
CA ALA A 131 17.02 11.59 4.85
C ALA A 131 17.70 11.97 6.17
N LYS A 132 17.16 11.54 7.31
CA LYS A 132 17.74 11.77 8.64
C LYS A 132 18.98 10.94 8.91
N ALA A 133 19.06 9.74 8.36
CA ALA A 133 20.27 8.92 8.37
C ALA A 133 21.29 9.34 7.28
N THR A 134 21.12 10.53 6.67
CA THR A 134 22.00 11.07 5.63
C THR A 134 22.11 10.21 4.35
N LEU A 135 21.13 9.31 4.13
CA LEU A 135 21.04 8.44 2.95
C LEU A 135 20.31 9.17 1.82
N ALA A 136 20.98 10.15 1.20
CA ALA A 136 20.38 11.04 0.22
C ALA A 136 19.83 10.30 -1.02
N GLY A 137 20.53 9.26 -1.48
CA GLY A 137 20.11 8.47 -2.63
C GLY A 137 18.91 7.58 -2.30
N ALA A 138 18.90 6.94 -1.13
CA ALA A 138 17.74 6.19 -0.64
C ALA A 138 16.51 7.11 -0.46
N ALA A 139 16.68 8.28 0.18
CA ALA A 139 15.60 9.24 0.35
C ALA A 139 15.00 9.69 -0.99
N ARG A 140 15.83 9.93 -2.01
CA ARG A 140 15.36 10.26 -3.36
C ARG A 140 14.57 9.11 -3.99
N ALA A 141 15.04 7.88 -3.85
CA ALA A 141 14.33 6.70 -4.35
C ALA A 141 12.95 6.53 -3.69
N TRP A 142 12.83 6.79 -2.39
CA TRP A 142 11.53 6.79 -1.71
C TRP A 142 10.61 7.93 -2.17
N SER A 143 11.14 9.12 -2.49
CA SER A 143 10.36 10.17 -3.16
C SER A 143 9.80 9.72 -4.50
N THR A 144 10.62 9.09 -5.34
CA THR A 144 10.17 8.59 -6.64
C THR A 144 9.12 7.50 -6.47
N THR A 145 9.29 6.58 -5.51
CA THR A 145 8.30 5.55 -5.19
C THR A 145 6.96 6.19 -4.79
N LEU A 146 6.98 7.26 -3.98
CA LEU A 146 5.78 8.01 -3.60
C LEU A 146 5.10 8.66 -4.80
N VAL A 147 5.86 9.31 -5.69
CA VAL A 147 5.30 9.95 -6.88
C VAL A 147 4.69 8.90 -7.82
N LEU A 148 5.38 7.78 -8.04
CA LEU A 148 4.87 6.68 -8.86
C LEU A 148 3.59 6.08 -8.25
N PHE A 149 3.56 5.90 -6.93
CA PHE A 149 2.38 5.40 -6.24
C PHE A 149 1.20 6.36 -6.39
N VAL A 150 1.36 7.64 -6.05
CA VAL A 150 0.29 8.64 -6.20
C VAL A 150 -0.15 8.76 -7.66
N GLY A 151 0.80 8.76 -8.60
CA GLY A 151 0.52 8.79 -10.03
C GLY A 151 -0.29 7.58 -10.51
N SER A 152 0.03 6.37 -10.01
CA SER A 152 -0.68 5.14 -10.37
C SER A 152 -2.15 5.12 -9.94
N TYR A 153 -2.53 5.89 -8.92
CA TYR A 153 -3.94 6.09 -8.51
C TYR A 153 -4.59 7.30 -9.18
N ALA A 154 -3.84 8.41 -9.33
CA ALA A 154 -4.36 9.64 -9.92
C ALA A 154 -4.75 9.44 -11.39
N VAL A 155 -3.94 8.70 -12.17
CA VAL A 155 -4.20 8.48 -13.60
C VAL A 155 -5.52 7.75 -13.84
N PRO A 156 -5.79 6.55 -13.27
CA PRO A 156 -7.08 5.88 -13.42
C PRO A 156 -8.27 6.72 -12.93
N ALA A 157 -8.13 7.40 -11.79
CA ALA A 157 -9.19 8.25 -11.27
C ALA A 157 -9.53 9.40 -12.24
N MET A 158 -8.52 10.11 -12.75
CA MET A 158 -8.70 11.16 -13.75
C MET A 158 -9.33 10.62 -15.04
N SER A 159 -8.91 9.44 -15.52
CA SER A 159 -9.49 8.79 -16.70
C SER A 159 -10.98 8.47 -16.51
N TYR A 160 -11.37 7.99 -15.31
CA TYR A 160 -12.76 7.69 -14.98
C TYR A 160 -13.64 8.96 -14.90
N TYR A 161 -13.17 10.02 -14.25
CA TYR A 161 -13.90 11.28 -14.21
C TYR A 161 -14.01 11.92 -15.60
N TYR A 162 -12.97 11.80 -16.41
CA TYR A 162 -12.97 12.28 -17.78
C TYR A 162 -13.96 11.52 -18.67
N SER A 163 -14.03 10.18 -18.58
CA SER A 163 -15.03 9.40 -19.33
C SER A 163 -16.45 9.77 -18.93
N THR A 164 -16.71 9.90 -17.62
CA THR A 164 -18.00 10.34 -17.08
C THR A 164 -18.40 11.71 -17.62
N TYR A 165 -17.47 12.67 -17.63
CA TYR A 165 -17.69 14.01 -18.18
C TYR A 165 -18.04 13.97 -19.67
N LEU A 166 -17.32 13.18 -20.48
CA LEU A 166 -17.62 13.02 -21.90
C LEU A 166 -18.99 12.38 -22.16
N THR A 167 -19.39 11.39 -21.34
CA THR A 167 -20.73 10.78 -21.42
C THR A 167 -21.82 11.79 -21.12
N LEU A 168 -21.63 12.65 -20.11
CA LEU A 168 -22.59 13.71 -19.77
C LEU A 168 -22.73 14.75 -20.89
N LEU A 169 -21.65 15.12 -21.57
CA LEU A 169 -21.68 16.09 -22.66
C LEU A 169 -22.16 15.51 -24.00
N GLY A 170 -21.82 14.26 -24.31
CA GLY A 170 -21.96 13.69 -25.65
C GLY A 170 -23.21 12.84 -25.87
N HIS A 171 -24.07 12.64 -24.86
CA HIS A 171 -25.14 11.62 -24.87
C HIS A 171 -24.64 10.21 -25.27
N GLY A 172 -23.33 9.96 -25.15
CA GLY A 172 -22.67 8.78 -25.65
C GLY A 172 -22.57 7.69 -24.59
N ARG A 173 -22.82 6.43 -24.97
CA ARG A 173 -22.49 5.27 -24.13
C ARG A 173 -20.97 5.21 -23.92
N ASP A 174 -20.55 5.06 -22.67
CA ASP A 174 -19.16 4.75 -22.33
C ASP A 174 -18.76 3.45 -23.06
N ARG A 175 -17.68 3.54 -23.86
CA ARG A 175 -17.11 2.41 -24.61
C ARG A 175 -15.85 1.85 -23.96
N SER A 176 -15.48 2.36 -22.78
CA SER A 176 -14.32 1.83 -22.07
C SER A 176 -14.57 0.36 -21.70
N ASP A 177 -13.68 -0.53 -22.14
CA ASP A 177 -13.74 -1.93 -21.73
C ASP A 177 -13.21 -2.01 -20.30
N PRO A 178 -14.05 -2.36 -19.30
CA PRO A 178 -13.62 -2.44 -17.91
C PRO A 178 -12.51 -3.47 -17.69
N ARG A 179 -12.41 -4.49 -18.56
CA ARG A 179 -11.34 -5.48 -18.50
C ARG A 179 -9.99 -4.87 -18.88
N LEU A 180 -9.98 -4.06 -19.93
CA LEU A 180 -8.76 -3.36 -20.38
C LEU A 180 -8.31 -2.34 -19.33
N LEU A 181 -9.26 -1.61 -18.71
CA LEU A 181 -8.97 -0.70 -17.61
C LEU A 181 -8.42 -1.42 -16.38
N ALA A 182 -8.96 -2.59 -16.04
CA ALA A 182 -8.45 -3.42 -14.94
C ALA A 182 -7.01 -3.88 -15.20
N VAL A 183 -6.71 -4.38 -16.41
CA VAL A 183 -5.35 -4.81 -16.79
C VAL A 183 -4.37 -3.63 -16.77
N LEU A 184 -4.78 -2.48 -17.32
CA LEU A 184 -3.96 -1.27 -17.29
C LEU A 184 -3.70 -0.80 -15.85
N GLY A 185 -4.73 -0.82 -15.00
CA GLY A 185 -4.62 -0.49 -13.59
C GLY A 185 -3.63 -1.40 -12.87
N GLN A 186 -3.72 -2.71 -13.09
CA GLN A 186 -2.81 -3.69 -12.48
C GLN A 186 -1.36 -3.49 -12.96
N ALA A 187 -1.15 -3.22 -14.25
CA ALA A 187 0.16 -2.88 -14.80
C ALA A 187 0.73 -1.58 -14.20
N LEU A 188 -0.10 -0.54 -14.05
CA LEU A 188 0.31 0.73 -13.42
C LEU A 188 0.69 0.54 -11.95
N MET A 189 0.01 -0.35 -11.23
CA MET A 189 0.30 -0.68 -9.82
C MET A 189 1.60 -1.49 -9.65
N ALA A 190 2.01 -2.26 -10.65
CA ALA A 190 3.28 -2.99 -10.62
C ALA A 190 4.51 -2.03 -10.62
N ILE A 191 4.39 -0.86 -11.27
CA ILE A 191 5.47 0.12 -11.39
C ILE A 191 5.99 0.60 -10.01
N PRO A 192 5.16 1.15 -9.10
CA PRO A 192 5.62 1.56 -7.78
C PRO A 192 6.13 0.39 -6.93
N MET A 193 5.61 -0.83 -7.13
CA MET A 193 6.09 -2.02 -6.42
C MET A 193 7.52 -2.41 -6.83
N ILE A 194 7.79 -2.47 -8.14
CA ILE A 194 9.15 -2.70 -8.66
C ILE A 194 10.09 -1.61 -8.15
N HIS A 195 9.66 -0.35 -8.21
CA HIS A 195 10.48 0.76 -7.72
C HIS A 195 10.73 0.68 -6.21
N MET A 196 9.74 0.23 -5.42
CA MET A 196 9.91 0.01 -3.98
C MET A 196 10.97 -1.05 -3.68
N ALA A 197 11.05 -2.14 -4.44
CA ALA A 197 12.12 -3.13 -4.30
C ALA A 197 13.52 -2.53 -4.52
N PHE A 198 13.66 -1.66 -5.53
CA PHE A 198 14.90 -0.91 -5.77
C PHE A 198 15.21 0.10 -4.67
N ALA A 199 14.19 0.79 -4.13
CA ALA A 199 14.35 1.74 -3.02
C ALA A 199 14.83 1.03 -1.74
N ILE A 200 14.27 -0.15 -1.42
CA ILE A 200 14.72 -0.98 -0.30
C ILE A 200 16.17 -1.44 -0.50
N SER A 201 16.49 -1.94 -1.68
CA SER A 201 17.84 -2.42 -2.01
C SER A 201 18.88 -1.30 -1.96
N ARG A 202 18.51 -0.08 -2.36
CA ARG A 202 19.36 1.11 -2.22
C ARG A 202 19.55 1.51 -0.77
N THR A 203 18.47 1.49 0.03
CA THR A 203 18.52 1.78 1.46
C THR A 203 19.50 0.86 2.18
N ALA A 204 19.47 -0.45 1.89
CA ALA A 204 20.40 -1.41 2.45
C ALA A 204 21.86 -1.11 2.06
N ARG A 205 22.14 -0.92 0.75
CA ARG A 205 23.50 -0.66 0.26
C ARG A 205 24.12 0.62 0.79
N GLU A 206 23.34 1.70 0.87
CA GLU A 206 23.87 2.97 1.42
C GLU A 206 24.09 2.85 2.93
N ALA A 207 23.27 2.10 3.66
CA ALA A 207 23.47 1.85 5.08
C ALA A 207 24.70 0.96 5.38
N ASP A 208 25.02 0.01 4.50
CA ASP A 208 26.24 -0.80 4.63
C ASP A 208 27.53 0.02 4.40
N GLY A 209 27.42 1.14 3.67
CA GLY A 209 28.52 2.07 3.41
C GLY A 209 28.70 3.18 4.45
N LEU A 210 27.82 3.26 5.47
CA LEU A 210 27.98 4.12 6.65
C LEU A 210 28.93 3.49 7.67
#